data_AF-W7CSJ6-F1
#
_entry.id   AF-W7CSJ6-F1
#
_cell.length_a   1.000
_cell.length_b   1.000
_cell.length_c   1.000
_cell.angle_alpha   90.00
_cell.angle_beta   90.00
_cell.angle_gamma   90.00
#
_symmetry.space_group_name_H-M   'P 1'
#
loop_
_entity.id
_entity.type
_entity.pdbx_description
1 polymer ?
#
loop_
_entity_poly.entity_id
_entity_poly.type
_entity_poly.pdbx_seq_one_letter_code
_entity_poly.pdbx_strand_id
1 'polypeptide(L)'
;MFTKAEITQIRLKKLGMCEPFSEPKSFMRQTIALQSQNHQPALVNFVQHVSMTWEDAEAFFESQQVVKIWANRLTLHTFLAEDWEMVFRVFGTRRNIVHRICEKEGLDLEAILAEIDVFSRSKEVVNRKELEAIIGDYSAQVKSSIIAQAAIRGILYLLPSSDTIRNYSHRSCLGNYTEWAPDEAKDLEAMKSFIHRYLAGYGPATWKDFRHWSGLTARDIKEAVKALANELVIFTLDGEEYVALRDEKVPDVMQNVFLTGKFDQAVIAYKDPTWIMKEAERKSAWTVNGHCSAIIVAANRAIGLWKYEWKKDVLIYTVTYFETACFQKEIKNELERFVSRISPKPLEIQYKNEENVSCPKTNSHFPHFFFVVKPSETNFNPVTKFTVAIAIIKYVIIVQPFKFTWLIAK
;
A
#
# COMPACT_ATOMS: atom_id res chain seq x y z
N MET A 1 -0.05 -30.88 -2.38
CA MET A 1 0.80 -30.15 -1.41
C MET A 1 1.72 -29.26 -2.22
N PHE A 2 1.86 -27.98 -1.88
CA PHE A 2 2.61 -27.02 -2.69
C PHE A 2 4.09 -26.97 -2.31
N THR A 3 4.96 -26.86 -3.30
CA THR A 3 6.38 -26.51 -3.17
C THR A 3 6.55 -25.00 -2.98
N LYS A 4 7.74 -24.54 -2.57
CA LYS A 4 8.05 -23.10 -2.51
C LYS A 4 7.87 -22.40 -3.86
N ALA A 5 8.29 -23.03 -4.95
CA ALA A 5 8.18 -22.47 -6.29
C ALA A 5 6.71 -22.27 -6.69
N GLU A 6 5.85 -23.26 -6.40
CA GLU A 6 4.42 -23.18 -6.66
C GLU A 6 3.75 -22.09 -5.81
N ILE A 7 4.11 -21.97 -4.53
CA ILE A 7 3.62 -20.88 -3.66
C ILE A 7 4.00 -19.52 -4.23
N THR A 8 5.26 -19.35 -4.65
CA THR A 8 5.73 -18.10 -5.26
C THR A 8 4.95 -17.78 -6.54
N GLN A 9 4.73 -18.75 -7.43
CA GLN A 9 3.93 -18.56 -8.65
C GLN A 9 2.48 -18.15 -8.34
N ILE A 10 1.84 -18.82 -7.38
CA ILE A 10 0.47 -18.48 -6.95
C ILE A 10 0.42 -17.03 -6.45
N ARG A 11 1.34 -16.64 -5.56
CA ARG A 11 1.41 -15.28 -5.01
C ARG A 11 1.66 -14.23 -6.08
N LEU A 12 2.58 -14.47 -7.01
CA LEU A 12 2.87 -13.54 -8.12
C LEU A 12 1.65 -13.32 -9.02
N LYS A 13 0.91 -14.40 -9.36
CA LYS A 13 -0.34 -14.28 -10.11
C LYS A 13 -1.38 -13.48 -9.35
N LYS A 14 -1.61 -13.80 -8.07
CA LYS A 14 -2.59 -13.11 -7.23
C LYS A 14 -2.31 -11.62 -7.07
N LEU A 15 -1.03 -11.24 -7.12
CA LEU A 15 -0.60 -9.87 -7.05
C LEU A 15 -0.60 -9.15 -8.41
N GLY A 16 -1.03 -9.78 -9.52
CA GLY A 16 -1.04 -9.15 -10.83
C GLY A 16 0.36 -8.92 -11.43
N MET A 17 1.37 -9.65 -10.94
CA MET A 17 2.75 -9.51 -11.41
C MET A 17 3.05 -10.35 -12.65
N CYS A 18 2.19 -11.33 -12.95
CA CYS A 18 2.25 -12.09 -14.21
C CYS A 18 1.48 -11.34 -15.31
N GLU A 19 0.30 -10.85 -14.98
CA GLU A 19 -0.55 -10.04 -15.83
C GLU A 19 -1.21 -8.95 -14.98
N PRO A 20 -1.11 -7.66 -15.36
CA PRO A 20 -1.74 -6.58 -14.63
C PRO A 20 -3.26 -6.64 -14.76
N PHE A 21 -3.96 -6.18 -13.73
CA PHE A 21 -5.42 -6.04 -13.74
C PHE A 21 -5.86 -5.02 -14.80
N SER A 22 -6.96 -5.29 -15.47
CA SER A 22 -7.61 -4.34 -16.39
C SER A 22 -8.60 -3.42 -15.66
N GLU A 23 -9.19 -3.89 -14.56
CA GLU A 23 -10.18 -3.15 -13.78
C GLU A 23 -9.62 -2.75 -12.40
N PRO A 24 -9.69 -1.46 -12.03
CA PRO A 24 -9.17 -0.97 -10.75
C PRO A 24 -9.85 -1.59 -9.53
N LYS A 25 -11.17 -1.81 -9.58
CA LYS A 25 -11.91 -2.46 -8.48
C LYS A 25 -11.49 -3.91 -8.27
N SER A 26 -11.18 -4.63 -9.35
CA SER A 26 -10.71 -6.01 -9.27
C SER A 26 -9.38 -6.09 -8.50
N PHE A 27 -8.43 -5.19 -8.77
CA PHE A 27 -7.19 -5.10 -7.99
C PHE A 27 -7.45 -4.74 -6.52
N MET A 28 -8.32 -3.77 -6.24
CA MET A 28 -8.64 -3.39 -4.86
C MET A 28 -9.36 -4.52 -4.10
N ARG A 29 -10.22 -5.30 -4.78
CA ARG A 29 -10.88 -6.46 -4.18
C ARG A 29 -9.89 -7.56 -3.86
N GLN A 30 -8.94 -7.81 -4.77
CA GLN A 30 -7.89 -8.81 -4.67
C GLN A 30 -6.90 -8.50 -3.53
N THR A 31 -6.45 -7.24 -3.45
CA THR A 31 -5.48 -6.81 -2.43
C THR A 31 -6.13 -6.39 -1.13
N ILE A 32 -7.44 -6.12 -1.10
CA ILE A 32 -8.28 -5.74 0.05
C ILE A 32 -7.84 -4.49 0.84
N ALA A 33 -6.57 -4.09 0.82
CA ALA A 33 -6.03 -2.93 1.51
C ALA A 33 -4.74 -2.47 0.82
N LEU A 34 -4.78 -1.35 0.10
CA LEU A 34 -3.59 -0.73 -0.49
C LEU A 34 -3.00 0.28 0.51
N GLN A 35 -1.78 0.06 1.00
CA GLN A 35 -1.17 1.02 1.93
C GLN A 35 -0.93 2.36 1.23
N SER A 36 -1.46 3.43 1.80
CA SER A 36 -1.53 4.73 1.14
C SER A 36 -1.21 5.91 2.06
N GLN A 37 -0.33 5.68 3.05
CA GLN A 37 0.18 6.73 3.95
C GLN A 37 0.59 8.00 3.20
N ASN A 38 1.26 7.81 2.06
CA ASN A 38 1.53 8.82 1.05
C ASN A 38 0.77 8.43 -0.22
N HIS A 39 -0.03 9.35 -0.74
CA HIS A 39 -0.88 9.19 -1.91
C HIS A 39 -0.07 8.92 -3.16
N GLN A 40 0.97 9.72 -3.42
CA GLN A 40 1.72 9.60 -4.68
C GLN A 40 2.46 8.25 -4.79
N PRO A 41 3.20 7.75 -3.77
CA PRO A 41 3.75 6.39 -3.79
C PRO A 41 2.70 5.28 -3.92
N ALA A 42 1.49 5.48 -3.37
CA ALA A 42 0.40 4.52 -3.51
C ALA A 42 -0.17 4.49 -4.93
N LEU A 43 -0.31 5.65 -5.59
CA LEU A 43 -0.70 5.75 -6.99
C LEU A 43 0.33 5.07 -7.90
N VAL A 44 1.63 5.31 -7.69
CA VAL A 44 2.68 4.60 -8.43
C VAL A 44 2.52 3.10 -8.26
N ASN A 45 2.33 2.63 -7.04
CA ASN A 45 2.15 1.21 -6.80
C ASN A 45 0.91 0.67 -7.53
N PHE A 46 -0.21 1.36 -7.40
CA PHE A 46 -1.47 1.00 -8.01
C PHE A 46 -1.38 0.91 -9.53
N VAL A 47 -0.80 1.91 -10.21
CA VAL A 47 -0.68 1.87 -11.67
C VAL A 47 0.27 0.78 -12.15
N GLN A 48 1.24 0.32 -11.35
CA GLN A 48 2.05 -0.84 -11.75
C GLN A 48 1.22 -2.12 -11.85
N HIS A 49 0.19 -2.27 -11.01
CA HIS A 49 -0.68 -3.43 -10.98
C HIS A 49 -1.93 -3.31 -11.85
N VAL A 50 -2.34 -2.10 -12.22
CA VAL A 50 -3.54 -1.83 -13.01
C VAL A 50 -3.17 -1.15 -14.33
N SER A 51 -3.59 -1.73 -15.45
CA SER A 51 -3.33 -1.22 -16.79
C SER A 51 -4.19 0.00 -17.11
N MET A 52 -3.82 1.16 -16.56
CA MET A 52 -4.52 2.43 -16.77
C MET A 52 -3.56 3.63 -16.79
N THR A 53 -4.05 4.80 -17.20
CA THR A 53 -3.28 6.05 -17.16
C THR A 53 -3.20 6.61 -15.74
N TRP A 54 -2.29 7.55 -15.50
CA TRP A 54 -2.20 8.26 -14.23
C TRP A 54 -3.47 9.05 -13.93
N GLU A 55 -4.04 9.71 -14.94
CA GLU A 55 -5.26 10.52 -14.84
C GLU A 55 -6.46 9.65 -14.46
N ASP A 56 -6.60 8.46 -15.09
CA ASP A 56 -7.68 7.53 -14.75
C ASP A 56 -7.52 6.99 -13.32
N ALA A 57 -6.29 6.79 -12.86
CA ALA A 57 -6.02 6.36 -11.49
C ALA A 57 -6.35 7.47 -10.48
N GLU A 58 -5.99 8.73 -10.74
CA GLU A 58 -6.39 9.86 -9.90
C GLU A 58 -7.91 9.98 -9.85
N ALA A 59 -8.59 9.93 -11.00
CA ALA A 59 -10.04 9.96 -11.08
C ALA A 59 -10.70 8.80 -10.31
N PHE A 60 -10.12 7.60 -10.34
CA PHE A 60 -10.59 6.47 -9.53
C PHE A 60 -10.44 6.73 -8.03
N PHE A 61 -9.32 7.31 -7.59
CA PHE A 61 -9.09 7.63 -6.17
C PHE A 61 -9.97 8.79 -5.66
N GLU A 62 -10.24 9.77 -6.53
CA GLU A 62 -11.15 10.89 -6.26
C GLU A 62 -12.63 10.48 -6.32
N SER A 63 -12.93 9.34 -6.94
CA SER A 63 -14.27 8.78 -6.93
C SER A 63 -14.69 8.33 -5.52
N GLN A 64 -15.99 8.32 -5.27
CA GLN A 64 -16.57 7.74 -4.05
C GLN A 64 -16.57 6.19 -4.04
N GLN A 65 -15.84 5.54 -4.94
CA GLN A 65 -15.73 4.09 -5.00
C GLN A 65 -14.68 3.52 -4.03
N VAL A 66 -13.73 4.36 -3.60
CA VAL A 66 -12.71 4.00 -2.62
C VAL A 66 -12.71 4.97 -1.44
N VAL A 67 -12.25 4.49 -0.30
CA VAL A 67 -12.08 5.29 0.91
C VAL A 67 -10.68 5.13 1.47
N LYS A 68 -10.14 6.20 2.03
CA LYS A 68 -8.80 6.21 2.64
C LYS A 68 -8.94 6.31 4.16
N ILE A 69 -8.68 5.22 4.85
CA ILE A 69 -8.93 5.07 6.29
C ILE A 69 -7.77 4.35 6.99
N TRP A 70 -7.64 4.55 8.30
CA TRP A 70 -6.73 3.76 9.11
C TRP A 70 -7.36 2.39 9.37
N ALA A 71 -6.55 1.34 9.33
CA ALA A 71 -7.00 -0.03 9.60
C ALA A 71 -5.81 -0.91 10.02
N ASN A 72 -5.32 -1.74 9.10
CA ASN A 72 -4.19 -2.66 9.30
C ASN A 72 -3.01 -1.95 9.97
N ARG A 73 -2.60 -2.47 11.13
CA ARG A 73 -1.49 -1.96 11.95
C ARG A 73 -1.61 -0.46 12.30
N LEU A 74 -2.82 0.10 12.32
CA LEU A 74 -3.08 1.54 12.45
C LEU A 74 -2.31 2.40 11.43
N THR A 75 -2.16 1.89 10.21
CA THR A 75 -1.62 2.66 9.09
C THR A 75 -2.71 2.96 8.08
N LEU A 76 -2.52 4.03 7.32
CA LEU A 76 -3.49 4.53 6.35
C LEU A 76 -3.49 3.64 5.10
N HIS A 77 -4.66 3.17 4.73
CA HIS A 77 -4.88 2.33 3.56
C HIS A 77 -6.07 2.83 2.75
N THR A 78 -6.05 2.53 1.46
CA THR A 78 -7.17 2.66 0.56
C THR A 78 -7.92 1.33 0.51
N PHE A 79 -9.23 1.39 0.66
CA PHE A 79 -10.18 0.27 0.56
C PHE A 79 -11.24 0.61 -0.49
N LEU A 80 -11.95 -0.41 -1.01
CA LEU A 80 -13.23 -0.14 -1.66
C LEU A 80 -14.21 0.43 -0.63
N ALA A 81 -15.05 1.38 -1.04
CA ALA A 81 -16.06 1.97 -0.15
C ALA A 81 -17.04 0.91 0.38
N GLU A 82 -17.39 -0.09 -0.44
CA GLU A 82 -18.25 -1.22 -0.07
C GLU A 82 -17.63 -2.12 1.03
N ASP A 83 -16.31 -2.07 1.22
CA ASP A 83 -15.59 -2.88 2.20
C ASP A 83 -15.49 -2.21 3.58
N TRP A 84 -15.92 -0.95 3.72
CA TRP A 84 -15.72 -0.21 4.96
C TRP A 84 -16.46 -0.83 6.15
N GLU A 85 -17.66 -1.38 5.96
CA GLU A 85 -18.35 -2.07 7.07
C GLU A 85 -17.51 -3.27 7.56
N MET A 86 -16.97 -4.09 6.65
CA MET A 86 -16.09 -5.20 7.03
C MET A 86 -14.88 -4.68 7.82
N VAL A 87 -14.24 -3.58 7.40
CA VAL A 87 -13.12 -2.96 8.14
C VAL A 87 -13.56 -2.49 9.54
N PHE A 88 -14.71 -1.84 9.65
CA PHE A 88 -15.30 -1.44 10.94
C PHE A 88 -15.55 -2.65 11.85
N ARG A 89 -16.14 -3.71 11.31
CA ARG A 89 -16.45 -4.96 12.02
C ARG A 89 -15.20 -5.72 12.46
N VAL A 90 -14.07 -5.55 11.76
CA VAL A 90 -12.78 -6.19 12.07
C VAL A 90 -11.93 -5.36 13.03
N PHE A 91 -11.98 -4.02 12.95
CA PHE A 91 -11.08 -3.17 13.74
C PHE A 91 -11.80 -2.20 14.67
N GLY A 92 -12.95 -1.67 14.27
CA GLY A 92 -13.72 -0.65 14.98
C GLY A 92 -14.44 -1.12 16.23
N THR A 93 -14.86 -2.38 16.28
CA THR A 93 -15.53 -2.95 17.46
C THR A 93 -14.56 -3.41 18.55
N ARG A 94 -13.25 -3.30 18.32
CA ARG A 94 -12.21 -3.83 19.20
C ARG A 94 -11.45 -2.74 19.93
N ARG A 95 -11.10 -3.07 21.18
CA ARG A 95 -10.16 -2.26 21.96
C ARG A 95 -8.76 -2.38 21.38
N ASN A 96 -8.09 -1.24 21.19
CA ASN A 96 -6.75 -1.16 20.60
C ASN A 96 -5.84 -0.19 21.38
N ILE A 97 -4.65 0.12 20.84
CA ILE A 97 -3.68 1.01 21.51
C ILE A 97 -4.21 2.43 21.71
N VAL A 98 -5.12 2.93 20.87
CA VAL A 98 -5.70 4.28 21.02
C VAL A 98 -6.49 4.39 22.32
N HIS A 99 -7.24 3.34 22.68
CA HIS A 99 -8.00 3.29 23.93
C HIS A 99 -7.08 3.38 25.15
N ARG A 100 -5.90 2.75 25.09
CA ARG A 100 -4.89 2.83 26.17
C ARG A 100 -4.23 4.20 26.24
N ILE A 101 -4.01 4.86 25.10
CA ILE A 101 -3.50 6.22 25.04
C ILE A 101 -4.50 7.18 25.69
N CYS A 102 -5.78 7.11 25.31
CA CYS A 102 -6.82 7.97 25.87
C CYS A 102 -6.98 7.78 27.39
N GLU A 103 -7.03 6.54 27.88
CA GLU A 103 -7.09 6.27 29.33
C GLU A 103 -5.92 6.85 30.11
N LYS A 104 -4.71 6.76 29.57
CA LYS A 104 -3.52 7.32 30.21
C LYS A 104 -3.59 8.85 30.31
N GLU A 105 -4.18 9.49 29.31
CA GLU A 105 -4.36 10.94 29.26
C GLU A 105 -5.66 11.40 29.96
N GLY A 106 -6.47 10.48 30.51
CA GLY A 106 -7.75 10.79 31.14
C GLY A 106 -8.86 11.23 30.17
N LEU A 107 -8.75 10.83 28.90
CA LEU A 107 -9.67 11.20 27.83
C LEU A 107 -10.84 10.21 27.70
N ASP A 108 -12.05 10.74 27.61
CA ASP A 108 -13.23 9.98 27.18
C ASP A 108 -13.24 9.90 25.65
N LEU A 109 -12.74 8.78 25.13
CA LEU A 109 -12.67 8.53 23.69
C LEU A 109 -14.06 8.51 23.04
N GLU A 110 -15.07 7.92 23.68
CA GLU A 110 -16.40 7.80 23.07
C GLU A 110 -17.10 9.16 22.98
N ALA A 111 -16.96 10.00 24.00
CA ALA A 111 -17.48 11.36 23.97
C ALA A 111 -16.85 12.19 22.83
N ILE A 112 -15.53 12.11 22.67
CA ILE A 112 -14.82 12.84 21.60
C ILE A 112 -15.23 12.32 20.22
N LEU A 113 -15.37 11.02 20.04
CA LEU A 113 -15.81 10.43 18.78
C LEU A 113 -17.25 10.85 18.42
N ALA A 114 -18.15 10.91 19.41
CA ALA A 114 -19.51 11.38 19.20
C ALA A 114 -19.53 12.86 18.78
N GLU A 115 -18.69 13.71 19.37
CA GLU A 115 -18.57 15.12 18.97
C GLU A 115 -18.01 15.28 17.55
N ILE A 116 -16.99 14.49 17.19
CA ILE A 116 -16.47 14.44 15.81
C ILE A 116 -17.55 14.00 14.82
N ASP A 117 -18.35 12.99 15.16
CA ASP A 117 -19.45 12.50 14.32
C ASP A 117 -20.47 13.62 14.05
N VAL A 118 -20.99 14.25 15.11
CA VAL A 118 -21.95 15.35 15.00
C VAL A 118 -21.36 16.53 14.21
N PHE A 119 -20.15 16.97 14.55
CA PHE A 119 -19.52 18.11 13.88
C PHE A 119 -19.29 17.84 12.40
N SER A 120 -18.80 16.65 12.05
CA SER A 120 -18.44 16.34 10.66
C SER A 120 -19.64 16.16 9.72
N ARG A 121 -20.85 15.97 10.25
CA ARG A 121 -22.10 15.99 9.47
C ARG A 121 -22.53 17.40 9.07
N SER A 122 -22.04 18.43 9.75
CA SER A 122 -22.44 19.83 9.50
C SER A 122 -21.87 20.41 8.20
N LYS A 123 -20.91 19.74 7.56
CA LYS A 123 -20.24 20.19 6.33
C LYS A 123 -19.71 19.02 5.52
N GLU A 124 -19.54 19.24 4.21
CA GLU A 124 -19.03 18.22 3.30
C GLU A 124 -17.56 17.86 3.54
N VAL A 125 -16.73 18.86 3.89
CA VAL A 125 -15.29 18.70 4.09
C VAL A 125 -14.86 19.35 5.41
N VAL A 126 -14.22 18.57 6.28
CA VAL A 126 -13.57 19.03 7.51
C VAL A 126 -12.05 18.96 7.38
N ASN A 127 -11.34 19.98 7.85
CA ASN A 127 -9.88 19.95 7.85
C ASN A 127 -9.33 19.43 9.18
N ARG A 128 -8.06 19.00 9.17
CA ARG A 128 -7.41 18.46 10.36
C ARG A 128 -7.44 19.40 11.58
N LYS A 129 -7.26 20.72 11.41
CA LYS A 129 -7.22 21.66 12.54
C LYS A 129 -8.56 21.74 13.27
N GLU A 130 -9.66 21.63 12.54
CA GLU A 130 -11.00 21.62 13.11
C GLU A 130 -11.23 20.37 13.97
N LEU A 131 -10.78 19.20 13.51
CA LEU A 131 -10.83 17.97 14.30
C LEU A 131 -9.93 18.05 15.53
N GLU A 132 -8.75 18.65 15.40
CA GLU A 132 -7.84 18.87 16.54
C GLU A 132 -8.43 19.84 17.58
N ALA A 133 -9.24 20.81 17.15
CA ALA A 133 -9.91 21.74 18.07
C ALA A 133 -10.94 21.05 18.96
N ILE A 134 -11.65 20.04 18.44
CA ILE A 134 -12.58 19.19 19.21
C ILE A 134 -11.81 18.37 20.25
N ILE A 135 -10.66 17.81 19.86
CA ILE A 135 -9.85 16.95 20.74
C ILE A 135 -9.18 17.77 21.87
N GLY A 136 -8.81 19.02 21.60
CA GLY A 136 -8.15 19.90 22.56
C GLY A 136 -6.62 19.85 22.53
N ASP A 137 -6.00 20.44 23.55
CA ASP A 137 -4.54 20.65 23.61
C ASP A 137 -3.77 19.42 24.12
N TYR A 138 -3.68 18.42 23.25
CA TYR A 138 -2.89 17.21 23.50
C TYR A 138 -1.75 17.08 22.49
N SER A 139 -0.82 16.16 22.79
CA SER A 139 0.29 15.85 21.88
C SER A 139 -0.21 15.48 20.47
N ALA A 140 0.59 15.77 19.44
CA ALA A 140 0.25 15.44 18.06
C ALA A 140 -0.03 13.93 17.86
N GLN A 141 0.60 13.06 18.66
CA GLN A 141 0.37 11.62 18.65
C GLN A 141 -1.03 11.26 19.14
N VAL A 142 -1.47 11.82 20.27
CA VAL A 142 -2.82 11.59 20.83
C VAL A 142 -3.88 12.06 19.83
N LYS A 143 -3.75 13.29 19.34
CA LYS A 143 -4.68 13.87 18.35
C LYS A 143 -4.77 13.02 17.08
N SER A 144 -3.63 12.58 16.54
CA SER A 144 -3.60 11.71 15.36
C SER A 144 -4.23 10.35 15.61
N SER A 145 -4.04 9.79 16.81
CA SER A 145 -4.59 8.48 17.18
C SER A 145 -6.11 8.51 17.29
N ILE A 146 -6.68 9.58 17.84
CA ILE A 146 -8.13 9.78 17.94
C ILE A 146 -8.76 9.98 16.55
N ILE A 147 -8.15 10.79 15.68
CA ILE A 147 -8.62 10.96 14.28
C ILE A 147 -8.56 9.61 13.53
N ALA A 148 -7.50 8.83 13.70
CA ALA A 148 -7.41 7.49 13.12
C ALA A 148 -8.52 6.57 13.65
N GLN A 149 -8.82 6.64 14.95
CA GLN A 149 -9.91 5.89 15.56
C GLN A 149 -11.29 6.30 15.00
N ALA A 150 -11.53 7.59 14.74
CA ALA A 150 -12.76 8.05 14.11
C ALA A 150 -12.95 7.42 12.71
N ALA A 151 -11.88 7.28 11.93
CA ALA A 151 -11.94 6.61 10.64
C ALA A 151 -12.22 5.10 10.76
N ILE A 152 -11.55 4.43 11.70
CA ILE A 152 -11.77 3.01 12.02
C ILE A 152 -13.20 2.75 12.49
N ARG A 153 -13.79 3.70 13.24
CA ARG A 153 -15.18 3.65 13.74
C ARG A 153 -16.23 4.00 12.68
N GLY A 154 -15.82 4.22 11.44
CA GLY A 154 -16.74 4.49 10.35
C GLY A 154 -17.26 5.91 10.32
N ILE A 155 -16.62 6.88 10.98
CA ILE A 155 -17.12 8.25 11.04
C ILE A 155 -16.58 9.05 9.85
N LEU A 156 -15.26 9.06 9.69
CA LEU A 156 -14.54 9.90 8.72
C LEU A 156 -13.74 9.06 7.73
N TYR A 157 -13.60 9.54 6.51
CA TYR A 157 -12.57 9.07 5.58
C TYR A 157 -11.71 10.25 5.12
N LEU A 158 -10.42 10.00 4.89
CA LEU A 158 -9.50 10.99 4.37
C LEU A 158 -9.72 11.17 2.87
N LEU A 159 -9.78 12.41 2.41
CA LEU A 159 -9.83 12.72 0.98
C LEU A 159 -8.45 12.52 0.32
N PRO A 160 -8.40 12.07 -0.94
CA PRO A 160 -7.14 11.86 -1.67
C PRO A 160 -6.44 13.16 -2.12
N SER A 161 -6.88 14.33 -1.63
CA SER A 161 -6.57 15.65 -2.22
C SER A 161 -5.11 16.11 -2.16
N SER A 162 -4.27 15.59 -1.24
CA SER A 162 -2.86 15.98 -1.11
C SER A 162 -2.12 15.14 -0.06
N ASP A 163 -0.80 15.01 -0.21
CA ASP A 163 0.10 14.47 0.84
C ASP A 163 0.39 15.46 1.98
N THR A 164 0.19 16.77 1.74
CA THR A 164 0.49 17.83 2.71
C THR A 164 -0.75 18.37 3.43
N ILE A 165 -1.91 18.32 2.78
CA ILE A 165 -3.17 18.82 3.32
C ILE A 165 -4.10 17.63 3.58
N ARG A 166 -4.51 17.48 4.84
CA ARG A 166 -5.41 16.41 5.28
C ARG A 166 -6.81 16.96 5.51
N ASN A 167 -7.68 16.68 4.56
CA ASN A 167 -9.11 16.94 4.62
C ASN A 167 -9.88 15.63 4.71
N TYR A 168 -11.00 15.65 5.41
CA TYR A 168 -11.83 14.48 5.66
C TYR A 168 -13.27 14.79 5.30
N SER A 169 -14.03 13.75 5.00
CA SER A 169 -15.48 13.83 4.84
C SER A 169 -16.13 12.79 5.74
N HIS A 170 -17.36 13.09 6.18
CA HIS A 170 -18.16 12.16 6.95
C HIS A 170 -18.68 11.03 6.04
N ARG A 171 -18.81 9.80 6.56
CA ARG A 171 -19.26 8.63 5.77
C ARG A 171 -20.59 8.83 5.04
N SER A 172 -21.47 9.69 5.56
CA SER A 172 -22.78 9.97 4.95
C SER A 172 -22.67 10.60 3.56
N CYS A 173 -21.52 11.21 3.22
CA CYS A 173 -21.27 11.76 1.89
C CYS A 173 -21.22 10.68 0.79
N LEU A 174 -21.12 9.39 1.15
CA LEU A 174 -21.09 8.25 0.20
C LEU A 174 -22.50 7.73 -0.18
N GLY A 175 -23.57 8.33 0.33
CA GLY A 175 -24.96 8.04 -0.07
C GLY A 175 -25.59 6.74 0.47
N ASN A 176 -24.79 5.69 0.73
CA ASN A 176 -25.27 4.38 1.23
C ASN A 176 -25.06 4.23 2.74
N TYR A 177 -25.76 5.04 3.55
CA TYR A 177 -25.61 5.03 5.00
C TYR A 177 -26.58 4.05 5.68
N THR A 178 -26.03 3.09 6.42
CA THR A 178 -26.75 2.36 7.48
C THR A 178 -25.97 2.51 8.78
N GLU A 179 -26.68 2.59 9.91
CA GLU A 179 -26.01 2.61 11.21
C GLU A 179 -25.44 1.24 11.54
N TRP A 180 -24.14 1.21 11.83
CA TRP A 180 -23.46 0.00 12.28
C TRP A 180 -23.50 -0.08 13.80
N ALA A 181 -24.44 -0.84 14.35
CA ALA A 181 -24.48 -1.18 15.77
C ALA A 181 -23.58 -2.39 16.07
N PRO A 182 -23.03 -2.54 17.30
CA PRO A 182 -22.30 -3.74 17.71
C PRO A 182 -23.12 -5.02 17.46
N ASP A 183 -22.51 -6.03 16.84
CA ASP A 183 -23.17 -7.28 16.46
C ASP A 183 -22.11 -8.38 16.33
N GLU A 184 -22.05 -9.28 17.30
CA GLU A 184 -21.02 -10.32 17.37
C GLU A 184 -21.07 -11.30 16.19
N ALA A 185 -22.26 -11.58 15.65
CA ALA A 185 -22.41 -12.49 14.52
C ALA A 185 -21.87 -11.84 13.23
N LYS A 186 -22.20 -10.56 12.99
CA LYS A 186 -21.63 -9.80 11.87
C LYS A 186 -20.13 -9.59 12.02
N ASP A 187 -19.64 -9.37 13.23
CA ASP A 187 -18.20 -9.23 13.51
C ASP A 187 -17.43 -10.53 13.20
N LEU A 188 -18.01 -11.69 13.52
CA LEU A 188 -17.44 -12.99 13.17
C LEU A 188 -17.43 -13.23 11.65
N GLU A 189 -18.54 -12.96 10.96
CA GLU A 189 -18.62 -13.10 9.50
C GLU A 189 -17.66 -12.14 8.77
N ALA A 190 -17.52 -10.90 9.25
CA ALA A 190 -16.54 -9.98 8.73
C ALA A 190 -15.10 -10.47 8.92
N MET A 191 -14.77 -11.05 10.09
CA MET A 191 -13.45 -11.63 10.33
C MET A 191 -13.19 -12.84 9.43
N LYS A 192 -14.18 -13.72 9.21
CA LYS A 192 -14.07 -14.83 8.26
C LYS A 192 -13.80 -14.32 6.85
N SER A 193 -14.58 -13.35 6.38
CA SER A 193 -14.40 -12.71 5.07
C SER A 193 -13.01 -12.08 4.94
N PHE A 194 -12.55 -11.38 5.98
CA PHE A 194 -11.24 -10.74 5.99
C PHE A 194 -10.07 -11.74 5.91
N ILE A 195 -10.14 -12.85 6.64
CA ILE A 195 -9.18 -13.96 6.55
C ILE A 195 -9.22 -14.61 5.17
N HIS A 196 -10.42 -14.96 4.68
CA HIS A 196 -10.58 -15.59 3.38
C HIS A 196 -10.00 -14.72 2.26
N ARG A 197 -10.32 -13.42 2.26
CA ARG A 197 -9.81 -12.48 1.25
C ARG A 197 -8.32 -12.24 1.36
N TYR A 198 -7.74 -12.24 2.56
CA TYR A 198 -6.28 -12.24 2.70
C TYR A 198 -5.65 -13.47 2.03
N LEU A 199 -6.21 -14.66 2.24
CA LEU A 199 -5.69 -15.87 1.59
C LEU A 199 -5.94 -15.88 0.08
N ALA A 200 -7.07 -15.32 -0.38
CA ALA A 200 -7.32 -15.10 -1.80
C ALA A 200 -6.32 -14.14 -2.44
N GLY A 201 -5.88 -13.11 -1.70
CA GLY A 201 -4.90 -12.10 -2.11
C GLY A 201 -3.44 -12.54 -2.04
N TYR A 202 -3.09 -13.28 -0.99
CA TYR A 202 -1.69 -13.47 -0.54
C TYR A 202 -1.36 -14.92 -0.14
N GLY A 203 -2.36 -15.80 -0.11
CA GLY A 203 -2.18 -17.22 0.19
C GLY A 203 -1.54 -18.00 -0.97
N PRO A 204 -1.02 -19.22 -0.74
CA PRO A 204 -0.80 -19.85 0.56
C PRO A 204 0.12 -19.01 1.46
N ALA A 205 -0.18 -18.88 2.74
CA ALA A 205 0.53 -18.02 3.68
C ALA A 205 0.53 -18.63 5.09
N THR A 206 1.27 -18.05 6.03
CA THR A 206 1.25 -18.51 7.42
C THR A 206 0.30 -17.65 8.25
N TRP A 207 -0.15 -18.17 9.41
CA TRP A 207 -0.87 -17.33 10.37
C TRP A 207 0.00 -16.22 10.96
N LYS A 208 1.34 -16.36 10.93
CA LYS A 208 2.25 -15.27 11.32
C LYS A 208 2.18 -14.12 10.31
N ASP A 209 2.09 -14.44 9.02
CA ASP A 209 1.94 -13.44 7.95
C ASP A 209 0.61 -12.70 8.08
N PHE A 210 -0.52 -13.41 8.24
CA PHE A 210 -1.82 -12.78 8.41
C PHE A 210 -1.85 -11.80 9.60
N ARG A 211 -1.33 -12.24 10.76
CA ARG A 211 -1.27 -11.40 11.97
C ARG A 211 -0.34 -10.20 11.80
N HIS A 212 0.80 -10.39 11.12
CA HIS A 212 1.68 -9.28 10.79
C HIS A 212 0.98 -8.26 9.90
N TRP A 213 0.34 -8.72 8.83
CA TRP A 213 -0.34 -7.87 7.88
C TRP A 213 -1.55 -7.15 8.51
N SER A 214 -2.40 -7.85 9.25
CA SER A 214 -3.59 -7.25 9.87
C SER A 214 -3.26 -6.41 11.11
N GLY A 215 -2.22 -6.77 11.86
CA GLY A 215 -1.98 -6.28 13.21
C GLY A 215 -2.87 -6.94 14.27
N LEU A 216 -3.61 -7.99 13.92
CA LEU A 216 -4.46 -8.76 14.83
C LEU A 216 -3.66 -9.82 15.59
N THR A 217 -4.14 -10.18 16.78
CA THR A 217 -3.54 -11.21 17.61
C THR A 217 -4.06 -12.61 17.27
N ALA A 218 -3.41 -13.65 17.81
CA ALA A 218 -3.91 -15.02 17.72
C ALA A 218 -5.31 -15.17 18.32
N ARG A 219 -5.60 -14.42 19.40
CA ARG A 219 -6.89 -14.44 20.08
C ARG A 219 -7.98 -13.86 19.20
N ASP A 220 -7.69 -12.74 18.51
CA ASP A 220 -8.69 -12.03 17.69
C ASP A 220 -9.22 -12.88 16.52
N ILE A 221 -8.39 -13.79 15.99
CA ILE A 221 -8.70 -14.55 14.78
C ILE A 221 -9.22 -15.96 15.07
N LYS A 222 -9.09 -16.44 16.33
CA LYS A 222 -9.26 -17.85 16.70
C LYS A 222 -10.60 -18.44 16.26
N GLU A 223 -11.70 -17.77 16.59
CA GLU A 223 -13.05 -18.27 16.29
C GLU A 223 -13.35 -18.26 14.79
N ALA A 224 -12.89 -17.24 14.07
CA ALA A 224 -13.05 -17.18 12.62
C ALA A 224 -12.23 -18.27 11.89
N VAL A 225 -11.00 -18.53 12.34
CA VAL A 225 -10.19 -19.64 11.82
C VAL A 225 -10.88 -20.99 12.04
N LYS A 226 -11.45 -21.21 13.22
CA LYS A 226 -12.23 -22.43 13.52
C LYS A 226 -13.45 -22.55 12.59
N ALA A 227 -14.17 -21.46 12.37
CA ALA A 227 -15.34 -21.45 11.50
C ALA A 227 -15.01 -21.70 10.02
N LEU A 228 -13.80 -21.32 9.57
CA LEU A 228 -13.31 -21.53 8.20
C LEU A 228 -12.67 -22.92 7.97
N ALA A 229 -12.62 -23.80 8.96
CA ALA A 229 -11.84 -25.06 8.86
C ALA A 229 -12.16 -25.91 7.61
N ASN A 230 -13.40 -25.89 7.12
CA ASN A 230 -13.80 -26.62 5.92
C ASN A 230 -13.38 -25.94 4.60
N GLU A 231 -13.08 -24.64 4.61
CA GLU A 231 -12.65 -23.87 3.44
C GLU A 231 -11.12 -23.82 3.30
N LEU A 232 -10.40 -24.24 4.35
CA LEU A 232 -8.95 -24.13 4.44
C LEU A 232 -8.26 -25.49 4.27
N VAL A 233 -7.08 -25.45 3.68
CA VAL A 233 -6.12 -26.56 3.63
C VAL A 233 -4.86 -26.13 4.38
N ILE A 234 -4.48 -26.92 5.37
CA ILE A 234 -3.29 -26.70 6.19
C ILE A 234 -2.24 -27.75 5.80
N PHE A 235 -1.00 -27.31 5.58
CA PHE A 235 0.11 -28.19 5.24
C PHE A 235 1.44 -27.65 5.79
N THR A 236 2.42 -28.52 5.98
CA THR A 236 3.74 -28.13 6.53
C THR A 236 4.80 -28.10 5.45
N LEU A 237 5.50 -26.99 5.28
CA LEU A 237 6.62 -26.85 4.34
C LEU A 237 7.84 -26.32 5.10
N ASP A 238 8.97 -27.03 5.03
CA ASP A 238 10.21 -26.71 5.75
C ASP A 238 10.03 -26.44 7.26
N GLY A 239 9.15 -27.22 7.90
CA GLY A 239 8.86 -27.09 9.33
C GLY A 239 7.93 -25.94 9.70
N GLU A 240 7.41 -25.19 8.73
CA GLU A 240 6.43 -24.13 8.96
C GLU A 240 5.05 -24.52 8.43
N GLU A 241 4.01 -24.17 9.19
CA GLU A 241 2.61 -24.42 8.83
C GLU A 241 2.09 -23.32 7.91
N TYR A 242 1.66 -23.72 6.72
CA TYR A 242 0.99 -22.89 5.73
C TYR A 242 -0.49 -23.20 5.70
N VAL A 243 -1.27 -22.16 5.42
CA VAL A 243 -2.70 -22.23 5.15
C VAL A 243 -2.97 -21.71 3.73
N ALA A 244 -3.80 -22.45 3.00
CA ALA A 244 -4.32 -22.09 1.68
C ALA A 244 -5.84 -22.23 1.67
N LEU A 245 -6.48 -21.59 0.69
CA LEU A 245 -7.87 -21.91 0.36
C LEU A 245 -7.93 -23.31 -0.28
N ARG A 246 -9.03 -24.04 -0.07
CA ARG A 246 -9.17 -25.42 -0.55
C ARG A 246 -9.05 -25.56 -2.07
N ASP A 247 -9.54 -24.57 -2.82
CA ASP A 247 -9.56 -24.59 -4.28
C ASP A 247 -8.35 -23.89 -4.92
N GLU A 248 -7.26 -23.71 -4.15
CA GLU A 248 -6.04 -23.09 -4.63
C GLU A 248 -5.39 -23.90 -5.76
N LYS A 249 -4.98 -23.23 -6.84
CA LYS A 249 -4.38 -23.86 -8.02
C LYS A 249 -3.07 -23.20 -8.37
N VAL A 250 -2.06 -24.03 -8.67
CA VAL A 250 -0.81 -23.56 -9.26
C VAL A 250 -1.12 -23.01 -10.65
N PRO A 251 -0.75 -21.75 -10.94
CA PRO A 251 -1.00 -21.20 -12.24
C PRO A 251 0.06 -21.65 -13.26
N ASP A 252 -0.36 -21.93 -14.48
CA ASP A 252 0.53 -22.18 -15.61
C ASP A 252 0.89 -20.85 -16.30
N VAL A 253 1.56 -19.97 -15.55
CA VAL A 253 2.01 -18.66 -16.03
C VAL A 253 3.40 -18.35 -15.50
N MET A 254 4.22 -17.74 -16.35
CA MET A 254 5.53 -17.22 -15.94
C MET A 254 5.46 -15.72 -15.70
N GLN A 255 6.18 -15.26 -14.69
CA GLN A 255 6.29 -13.84 -14.40
C GLN A 255 7.28 -13.17 -15.38
N ASN A 256 6.81 -12.11 -16.04
CA ASN A 256 7.67 -11.17 -16.77
C ASN A 256 8.31 -10.18 -15.80
N VAL A 257 9.37 -9.47 -16.19
CA VAL A 257 9.93 -8.39 -15.35
C VAL A 257 8.82 -7.44 -14.90
N PHE A 258 8.76 -7.20 -13.59
CA PHE A 258 7.74 -6.37 -12.97
C PHE A 258 8.40 -5.37 -12.00
N LEU A 259 8.00 -4.12 -12.09
CA LEU A 259 8.48 -3.05 -11.21
C LEU A 259 7.37 -2.70 -10.23
N THR A 260 7.55 -2.93 -8.94
CA THR A 260 6.51 -2.58 -7.96
C THR A 260 6.52 -1.09 -7.65
N GLY A 261 5.52 -0.57 -6.94
CA GLY A 261 5.68 0.68 -6.21
C GLY A 261 6.36 0.49 -4.84
N LYS A 262 6.52 1.58 -4.09
CA LYS A 262 6.89 1.50 -2.67
C LYS A 262 5.76 0.86 -1.87
N PHE A 263 6.11 0.19 -0.77
CA PHE A 263 5.14 -0.50 0.10
C PHE A 263 4.27 -1.51 -0.66
N ASP A 264 4.87 -2.21 -1.62
CA ASP A 264 4.18 -3.25 -2.38
C ASP A 264 3.75 -4.42 -1.50
N GLN A 265 2.56 -4.96 -1.80
CA GLN A 265 1.97 -6.05 -1.02
C GLN A 265 2.80 -7.34 -1.08
N ALA A 266 3.60 -7.56 -2.12
CA ALA A 266 4.55 -8.66 -2.17
C ALA A 266 5.52 -8.67 -0.98
N VAL A 267 5.79 -7.48 -0.41
CA VAL A 267 6.68 -7.31 0.73
C VAL A 267 5.89 -7.12 2.02
N ILE A 268 4.92 -6.20 2.03
CA ILE A 268 4.28 -5.76 3.28
C ILE A 268 3.12 -6.67 3.76
N ALA A 269 2.67 -7.62 2.94
CA ALA A 269 1.64 -8.58 3.32
C ALA A 269 2.17 -9.80 4.08
N TYR A 270 3.49 -9.90 4.24
CA TYR A 270 4.16 -11.05 4.86
C TYR A 270 5.05 -10.61 6.01
N LYS A 271 5.06 -11.39 7.09
CA LYS A 271 6.00 -11.18 8.19
C LYS A 271 7.43 -11.40 7.72
N ASP A 272 7.57 -12.41 6.85
CA ASP A 272 8.80 -12.73 6.18
C ASP A 272 8.64 -12.70 4.65
N PRO A 273 9.14 -11.66 3.95
CA PRO A 273 9.12 -11.59 2.50
C PRO A 273 10.21 -12.47 1.87
N THR A 274 10.81 -13.43 2.61
CA THR A 274 11.86 -14.31 2.06
C THR A 274 11.39 -15.23 0.94
N TRP A 275 10.08 -15.30 0.72
CA TRP A 275 9.49 -15.98 -0.43
C TRP A 275 9.84 -15.33 -1.77
N ILE A 276 10.12 -14.01 -1.78
CA ILE A 276 10.47 -13.25 -2.99
C ILE A 276 11.90 -12.72 -2.97
N MET A 277 12.53 -12.54 -1.81
CA MET A 277 13.89 -11.96 -1.69
C MET A 277 14.72 -12.62 -0.59
N LYS A 278 16.04 -12.55 -0.62
CA LYS A 278 16.90 -13.03 0.47
C LYS A 278 16.87 -12.06 1.66
N GLU A 279 17.25 -12.52 2.85
CA GLU A 279 17.30 -11.67 4.05
C GLU A 279 18.24 -10.45 3.88
N ALA A 280 19.36 -10.61 3.18
CA ALA A 280 20.26 -9.48 2.87
C ALA A 280 19.58 -8.43 1.98
N GLU A 281 18.80 -8.89 0.99
CA GLU A 281 18.04 -8.04 0.07
C GLU A 281 16.88 -7.34 0.78
N ARG A 282 16.21 -8.04 1.69
CA ARG A 282 15.20 -7.48 2.60
C ARG A 282 15.76 -6.31 3.39
N LYS A 283 16.95 -6.43 3.97
CA LYS A 283 17.59 -5.33 4.71
C LYS A 283 17.89 -4.12 3.82
N SER A 284 18.22 -4.33 2.55
CA SER A 284 18.39 -3.24 1.58
C SER A 284 17.05 -2.61 1.15
N ALA A 285 15.99 -3.41 1.03
CA ALA A 285 14.66 -2.94 0.69
C ALA A 285 14.00 -2.12 1.81
N TRP A 286 14.36 -2.38 3.07
CA TRP A 286 13.89 -1.62 4.24
C TRP A 286 14.88 -0.55 4.66
N THR A 287 14.54 0.71 4.41
CA THR A 287 15.36 1.83 4.88
C THR A 287 15.33 1.96 6.41
N VAL A 288 16.36 2.60 6.98
CA VAL A 288 16.45 2.92 8.43
C VAL A 288 15.21 3.66 8.95
N ASN A 289 14.53 4.42 8.09
CA ASN A 289 13.32 5.17 8.43
C ASN A 289 12.03 4.35 8.26
N GLY A 290 12.10 3.03 8.12
CA GLY A 290 10.95 2.15 7.96
C GLY A 290 10.22 2.28 6.61
N HIS A 291 10.86 2.89 5.60
CA HIS A 291 10.29 2.90 4.24
C HIS A 291 10.64 1.61 3.52
N CYS A 292 9.61 0.96 2.95
CA CYS A 292 9.75 -0.16 2.04
C CYS A 292 9.97 0.37 0.62
N SER A 293 11.15 0.13 0.08
CA SER A 293 11.53 0.51 -1.29
C SER A 293 10.72 -0.27 -2.33
N ALA A 294 10.67 0.29 -3.55
CA ALA A 294 10.12 -0.41 -4.70
C ALA A 294 11.13 -1.45 -5.21
N ILE A 295 10.66 -2.64 -5.52
CA ILE A 295 11.48 -3.77 -5.96
C ILE A 295 11.28 -4.05 -7.46
N ILE A 296 12.29 -4.63 -8.07
CA ILE A 296 12.24 -5.21 -9.41
C ILE A 296 12.13 -6.72 -9.22
N VAL A 297 11.08 -7.33 -9.77
CA VAL A 297 10.84 -8.77 -9.72
C VAL A 297 11.12 -9.36 -11.09
N ALA A 298 11.92 -10.42 -11.16
CA ALA A 298 12.18 -11.20 -12.37
C ALA A 298 12.54 -12.64 -11.99
N ALA A 299 12.20 -13.61 -12.84
CA ALA A 299 12.47 -15.02 -12.58
C ALA A 299 11.99 -15.46 -11.18
N ASN A 300 10.78 -15.03 -10.81
CA ASN A 300 10.11 -15.35 -9.55
C ASN A 300 10.84 -14.88 -8.27
N ARG A 301 11.73 -13.88 -8.38
CA ARG A 301 12.42 -13.30 -7.23
C ARG A 301 12.65 -11.80 -7.42
N ALA A 302 12.94 -11.10 -6.33
CA ALA A 302 13.45 -9.75 -6.40
C ALA A 302 14.90 -9.79 -6.91
N ILE A 303 15.20 -8.94 -7.89
CA ILE A 303 16.53 -8.82 -8.49
C ILE A 303 17.20 -7.48 -8.21
N GLY A 304 16.44 -6.52 -7.68
CA GLY A 304 16.95 -5.21 -7.35
C GLY A 304 15.87 -4.26 -6.82
N LEU A 305 16.29 -3.01 -6.65
CA LEU A 305 15.46 -1.89 -6.26
C LEU A 305 15.39 -0.89 -7.42
N TRP A 306 14.32 -0.10 -7.43
CA TRP A 306 14.27 1.08 -8.28
C TRP A 306 13.68 2.29 -7.55
N LYS A 307 14.05 3.48 -8.02
CA LYS A 307 13.48 4.76 -7.60
C LYS A 307 13.44 5.70 -8.79
N TYR A 308 12.58 6.70 -8.72
CA TYR A 308 12.55 7.80 -9.68
C TYR A 308 12.60 9.14 -8.95
N GLU A 309 13.18 10.14 -9.62
CA GLU A 309 13.21 11.53 -9.17
C GLU A 309 12.95 12.46 -10.36
N TRP A 310 12.13 13.49 -10.14
CA TRP A 310 11.95 14.58 -11.10
C TRP A 310 12.99 15.68 -10.85
N LYS A 311 13.67 16.13 -11.91
CA LYS A 311 14.53 17.32 -11.92
C LYS A 311 14.12 18.23 -13.06
N LYS A 312 13.26 19.22 -12.75
CA LYS A 312 12.56 20.03 -13.77
C LYS A 312 11.82 19.11 -14.73
N ASP A 313 12.13 19.15 -16.02
CA ASP A 313 11.49 18.34 -17.06
C ASP A 313 12.23 17.01 -17.31
N VAL A 314 13.19 16.64 -16.46
CA VAL A 314 13.96 15.40 -16.55
C VAL A 314 13.47 14.41 -15.51
N LEU A 315 13.11 13.20 -15.95
CA LEU A 315 12.81 12.09 -15.06
C LEU A 315 14.03 11.17 -14.97
N ILE A 316 14.54 10.97 -13.77
CA ILE A 316 15.73 10.16 -13.52
C ILE A 316 15.30 8.88 -12.82
N TYR A 317 15.57 7.75 -13.45
CA TYR A 317 15.46 6.44 -12.85
C TYR A 317 16.80 6.00 -12.26
N THR A 318 16.74 5.39 -11.09
CA THR A 318 17.89 4.69 -10.51
C THR A 318 17.51 3.26 -10.24
N VAL A 319 18.31 2.34 -10.78
CA VAL A 319 18.21 0.90 -10.59
C VAL A 319 19.41 0.43 -9.77
N THR A 320 19.14 -0.37 -8.76
CA THR A 320 20.17 -0.98 -7.90
C THR A 320 19.96 -2.48 -7.92
N TYR A 321 20.86 -3.23 -8.56
CA TYR A 321 20.78 -4.69 -8.56
C TYR A 321 21.25 -5.25 -7.22
N PHE A 322 20.60 -6.31 -6.74
CA PHE A 322 21.08 -7.03 -5.56
C PHE A 322 22.33 -7.85 -5.86
N GLU A 323 22.44 -8.35 -7.09
CA GLU A 323 23.53 -9.16 -7.61
C GLU A 323 24.03 -8.55 -8.94
N THR A 324 24.45 -9.38 -9.89
CA THR A 324 24.84 -8.96 -11.24
C THR A 324 23.64 -8.40 -12.02
N ALA A 325 23.89 -7.34 -12.80
CA ALA A 325 22.88 -6.76 -13.67
C ALA A 325 22.33 -7.81 -14.67
N CYS A 326 21.00 -7.89 -14.76
CA CYS A 326 20.26 -8.82 -15.60
C CYS A 326 18.95 -8.18 -16.07
N PHE A 327 18.33 -8.71 -17.13
CA PHE A 327 17.06 -8.21 -17.67
C PHE A 327 17.02 -6.69 -17.97
N GLN A 328 18.17 -6.11 -18.35
CA GLN A 328 18.33 -4.66 -18.50
C GLN A 328 17.35 -4.08 -19.54
N LYS A 329 17.11 -4.82 -20.63
CA LYS A 329 16.19 -4.41 -21.69
C LYS A 329 14.75 -4.39 -21.20
N GLU A 330 14.34 -5.43 -20.51
CA GLU A 330 12.98 -5.60 -19.98
C GLU A 330 12.69 -4.59 -18.86
N ILE A 331 13.65 -4.35 -17.96
CA ILE A 331 13.54 -3.30 -16.93
C ILE A 331 13.38 -1.93 -17.58
N LYS A 332 14.17 -1.63 -18.63
CA LYS A 332 14.05 -0.37 -19.37
C LYS A 332 12.67 -0.23 -20.00
N ASN A 333 12.13 -1.27 -20.63
CA ASN A 333 10.79 -1.25 -21.22
C ASN A 333 9.71 -0.96 -20.17
N GLU A 334 9.79 -1.56 -18.98
CA GLU A 334 8.82 -1.31 -17.90
C GLU A 334 8.94 0.12 -17.33
N LEU A 335 10.15 0.68 -17.25
CA LEU A 335 10.36 2.09 -16.87
C LEU A 335 9.77 3.05 -17.92
N GLU A 336 9.94 2.75 -19.20
CA GLU A 336 9.34 3.53 -20.30
C GLU A 336 7.80 3.40 -20.30
N ARG A 337 7.27 2.21 -20.00
CA ARG A 337 5.83 1.98 -19.80
C ARG A 337 5.28 2.76 -18.61
N PHE A 338 6.03 2.91 -17.53
CA PHE A 338 5.64 3.79 -16.43
C PHE A 338 5.58 5.25 -16.89
N VAL A 339 6.58 5.77 -17.63
CA VAL A 339 6.54 7.14 -18.18
C VAL A 339 5.39 7.34 -19.16
N SER A 340 5.05 6.34 -19.98
CA SER A 340 4.00 6.51 -20.99
C SER A 340 2.62 6.78 -20.37
N ARG A 341 2.45 6.51 -19.08
CA ARG A 341 1.20 6.66 -18.33
C ARG A 341 1.12 7.92 -17.48
N ILE A 342 2.20 8.67 -17.29
CA ILE A 342 2.21 9.89 -16.48
C ILE A 342 2.13 11.15 -17.34
N SER A 343 1.41 12.18 -16.86
CA SER A 343 1.37 13.52 -17.45
C SER A 343 1.71 14.59 -16.42
N PRO A 344 2.47 15.65 -16.78
CA PRO A 344 3.11 15.85 -18.08
C PRO A 344 4.23 14.85 -18.32
N LYS A 345 4.48 14.51 -19.59
CA LYS A 345 5.62 13.66 -19.96
C LYS A 345 6.95 14.41 -19.74
N PRO A 346 8.01 13.75 -19.26
CA PRO A 346 9.33 14.35 -19.18
C PRO A 346 9.88 14.65 -20.58
N LEU A 347 10.68 15.72 -20.71
CA LEU A 347 11.44 16.04 -21.93
C LEU A 347 12.67 15.15 -22.09
N GLU A 348 13.18 14.60 -20.99
CA GLU A 348 14.35 13.72 -20.99
C GLU A 348 14.21 12.64 -19.90
N ILE A 349 14.62 11.42 -20.24
CA ILE A 349 14.72 10.30 -19.29
C ILE A 349 16.19 9.92 -19.12
N GLN A 350 16.63 9.80 -17.87
CA GLN A 350 17.98 9.36 -17.51
C GLN A 350 17.93 8.08 -16.68
N TYR A 351 18.88 7.18 -16.92
CA TYR A 351 19.03 5.94 -16.17
C TYR A 351 20.35 5.95 -15.40
N LYS A 352 20.31 5.64 -14.11
CA LYS A 352 21.47 5.46 -13.24
C LYS A 352 21.49 4.04 -12.70
N ASN A 353 22.66 3.40 -12.75
CA ASN A 353 22.91 2.15 -12.05
C ASN A 353 23.76 2.45 -10.82
N GLU A 354 23.25 2.12 -9.63
CA GLU A 354 24.03 2.15 -8.39
C GLU A 354 24.60 0.75 -8.14
N GLU A 355 25.93 0.63 -8.04
CA GLU A 355 26.56 -0.60 -7.55
C GLU A 355 26.35 -0.71 -6.03
N ASN A 356 26.05 -1.91 -5.55
CA ASN A 356 25.74 -2.17 -4.15
C ASN A 356 26.98 -1.86 -3.27
N VAL A 357 26.97 -0.75 -2.54
CA VAL A 357 27.99 -0.44 -1.51
C VAL A 357 27.64 -1.21 -0.23
N SER A 358 27.68 -2.54 -0.26
CA SER A 358 27.81 -3.39 0.95
C SER A 358 28.02 -4.88 0.62
N CYS A 359 29.20 -5.22 0.11
CA CYS A 359 29.84 -6.53 0.33
C CYS A 359 31.36 -6.36 0.11
N PRO A 360 32.25 -7.01 0.89
CA PRO A 360 33.67 -6.70 0.88
C PRO A 360 34.29 -7.03 -0.49
N LYS A 361 34.82 -5.97 -1.11
CA LYS A 361 35.67 -5.92 -2.31
C LYS A 361 35.87 -7.24 -3.06
N THR A 362 35.22 -7.36 -4.20
CA THR A 362 35.85 -7.96 -5.38
C THR A 362 35.93 -6.89 -6.45
N ASN A 363 37.16 -6.50 -6.80
CA ASN A 363 37.44 -5.56 -7.87
C ASN A 363 36.86 -6.06 -9.19
N SER A 364 35.77 -5.44 -9.64
CA SER A 364 35.41 -5.37 -11.05
C SER A 364 34.82 -4.00 -11.31
N HIS A 365 35.62 -3.09 -11.87
CA HIS A 365 35.12 -1.83 -12.42
C HIS A 365 34.20 -2.14 -13.60
N PHE A 366 32.92 -1.79 -13.48
CA PHE A 366 32.05 -1.60 -14.64
C PHE A 366 31.79 -0.10 -14.85
N PRO A 367 31.71 0.37 -16.10
CA PRO A 367 31.52 1.79 -16.39
C PRO A 367 30.12 2.24 -15.99
N HIS A 368 30.02 3.46 -15.44
CA HIS A 368 28.75 4.16 -15.28
C HIS A 368 28.15 4.42 -16.68
N PHE A 369 27.13 3.66 -17.05
CA PHE A 369 26.39 3.92 -18.27
C PHE A 369 25.36 5.02 -18.03
N PHE A 370 25.63 6.22 -18.54
CA PHE A 370 24.62 7.26 -18.71
C PHE A 370 23.95 7.07 -20.06
N PHE A 371 22.70 6.61 -20.09
CA PHE A 371 21.89 6.63 -21.30
C PHE A 371 20.89 7.79 -21.19
N VAL A 372 21.01 8.76 -22.09
CA VAL A 372 20.04 9.84 -22.28
C VAL A 372 19.09 9.43 -23.39
N VAL A 373 17.80 9.32 -23.08
CA VAL A 373 16.77 9.04 -24.09
C VAL A 373 15.83 10.25 -24.16
N LYS A 374 15.77 10.89 -25.33
CA LYS A 374 14.75 11.90 -25.65
C LYS A 374 13.49 11.19 -26.13
N PRO A 375 12.27 11.60 -25.70
CA PRO A 375 11.03 11.06 -26.24
C PRO A 375 10.99 11.21 -27.77
N SER A 376 10.47 10.21 -28.48
CA SER A 376 10.26 10.27 -29.94
C SER A 376 9.33 11.43 -30.29
N GLU A 377 9.73 12.26 -31.25
CA GLU A 377 8.96 13.42 -31.72
C GLU A 377 7.62 12.97 -32.33
N THR A 378 6.54 13.11 -31.56
CA THR A 378 5.19 13.24 -32.14
C THR A 378 4.88 14.73 -32.22
N ASN A 379 4.67 15.22 -33.46
CA ASN A 379 4.40 16.62 -33.80
C ASN A 379 3.40 17.30 -32.84
N PHE A 380 3.88 18.23 -32.02
CA PHE A 380 3.04 19.15 -31.25
C PHE A 380 3.03 20.54 -31.91
N ASN A 381 1.82 21.02 -32.22
CA ASN A 381 1.52 22.30 -32.84
C ASN A 381 1.80 23.47 -31.86
N PRO A 382 2.54 24.54 -32.24
CA PRO A 382 3.06 25.52 -31.28
C PRO A 382 2.08 26.68 -31.03
N VAL A 383 1.02 26.47 -30.25
CA VAL A 383 0.23 27.58 -29.66
C VAL A 383 -0.26 27.22 -28.26
N THR A 384 0.63 27.06 -27.28
CA THR A 384 0.29 27.19 -25.85
C THR A 384 1.52 27.46 -24.97
N LYS A 385 2.44 28.30 -25.44
CA LYS A 385 3.48 28.88 -24.57
C LYS A 385 2.94 30.16 -23.93
N PHE A 386 2.03 30.09 -22.94
CA PHE A 386 1.78 31.18 -21.97
C PHE A 386 0.70 30.80 -20.92
N THR A 387 0.79 29.61 -20.31
CA THR A 387 0.06 29.32 -19.04
C THR A 387 0.76 28.29 -18.13
N VAL A 388 1.93 27.78 -18.50
CA VAL A 388 2.59 26.65 -17.79
C VAL A 388 3.52 27.10 -16.65
N ALA A 389 3.73 28.41 -16.46
CA ALA A 389 4.68 28.92 -15.46
C ALA A 389 4.18 28.91 -13.99
N ILE A 390 2.91 28.59 -13.72
CA ILE A 390 2.33 28.65 -12.35
C ILE A 390 2.10 27.26 -11.72
N ALA A 391 2.08 26.18 -12.50
CA ALA A 391 1.87 24.82 -11.96
C ALA A 391 3.17 24.14 -11.46
N ILE A 392 4.34 24.54 -11.97
CA ILE A 392 5.62 23.85 -11.71
C ILE A 392 6.24 24.23 -10.35
N ILE A 393 5.77 25.30 -9.69
CA ILE A 393 6.32 25.77 -8.40
C ILE A 393 5.68 25.07 -7.18
N LYS A 394 4.70 24.17 -7.35
CA LYS A 394 4.11 23.41 -6.23
C LYS A 394 4.79 22.06 -5.91
N TYR A 395 5.75 21.61 -6.71
CA TYR A 395 6.31 20.26 -6.58
C TYR A 395 7.83 20.26 -6.38
N VAL A 396 8.27 20.94 -5.32
CA VAL A 396 9.56 20.67 -4.69
C VAL A 396 9.31 20.61 -3.18
N ILE A 397 9.00 19.42 -2.65
CA ILE A 397 8.99 19.22 -1.21
C ILE A 397 9.97 18.12 -0.85
N ILE A 398 11.02 18.56 -0.19
CA ILE A 398 12.00 17.79 0.56
C ILE A 398 11.25 16.83 1.49
N VAL A 399 11.46 15.53 1.31
CA VAL A 399 11.02 14.50 2.24
C VAL A 399 11.82 14.68 3.54
N GLN A 400 11.26 15.43 4.49
CA GLN A 400 11.71 15.44 5.88
C GLN A 400 11.19 14.16 6.57
N PRO A 401 12.04 13.37 7.25
CA PRO A 401 11.62 12.11 7.86
C PRO A 401 10.82 12.39 9.13
N PHE A 402 9.52 12.05 9.11
CA PHE A 402 8.77 11.81 10.35
C PHE A 402 9.24 10.48 10.94
N LYS A 403 9.91 10.54 12.11
CA LYS A 403 10.24 9.35 12.91
C LYS A 403 8.95 8.78 13.51
N PHE A 404 8.46 7.68 12.97
CA PHE A 404 7.57 6.77 13.70
C PHE A 404 8.40 5.61 14.24
N THR A 405 8.58 5.57 15.54
CA THR A 405 9.14 4.41 16.25
C THR A 405 8.11 3.28 16.21
N TRP A 406 8.46 2.22 15.49
CA TRP A 406 7.74 0.95 15.54
C TRP A 406 7.91 0.34 16.93
N LEU A 407 6.90 0.47 17.78
CA LEU A 407 6.78 -0.37 18.98
C LEU A 407 6.31 -1.75 18.52
N ILE A 408 7.28 -2.60 18.19
CA ILE A 408 7.09 -4.05 18.17
C ILE A 408 6.78 -4.43 19.61
N ALA A 409 5.52 -4.77 19.89
CA ALA A 409 5.14 -5.45 21.11
C ALA A 409 5.93 -6.76 21.19
N LYS A 410 6.71 -6.91 22.27
CA LYS A 410 7.20 -8.21 22.73
C LYS A 410 6.04 -9.02 23.28
#